data_AF-H2C3A3-F1
#
_entry.id   AF-H2C3A3-F1
#
_cell.length_a   1.000
_cell.length_b   1.000
_cell.length_c   1.000
_cell.angle_alpha   90.00
_cell.angle_beta   90.00
_cell.angle_gamma   90.00
#
_symmetry.space_group_name_H-M   'P 1'
#
loop_
_entity.id
_entity.type
_entity.pdbx_description
1 polymer ?
#
loop_
_entity_poly.entity_id
_entity_poly.type
_entity_poly.pdbx_seq_one_letter_code
_entity_poly.pdbx_strand_id
1 'polypeptide(L)'
;MDAKTKGKARRIKISESISAFKEELRAITFEPIYGDSVKDIITRLTAKIQEISEKYDYDIEFPKKAEVETDGNIYYFDYQLKVKTKSGTKRLTMRVQYIMYDQEGWVGMITEVE
;
A
#
# COMPACT_ATOMS: atom_id res chain seq x y z
N MET A 1 -18.26 36.62 -20.28
CA MET A 1 -17.87 35.23 -20.59
C MET A 1 -16.51 34.98 -19.96
N ASP A 2 -16.31 33.73 -19.57
CA ASP A 2 -15.06 33.10 -19.09
C ASP A 2 -14.68 33.32 -17.63
N ALA A 3 -15.33 32.48 -16.82
CA ALA A 3 -14.93 32.11 -15.48
C ALA A 3 -13.48 31.59 -15.49
N LYS A 4 -12.61 32.26 -14.74
CA LYS A 4 -11.26 31.79 -14.43
C LYS A 4 -11.38 30.48 -13.66
N THR A 5 -11.27 29.36 -14.36
CA THR A 5 -11.05 28.03 -13.81
C THR A 5 -9.65 27.98 -13.19
N LYS A 6 -9.46 28.68 -12.08
CA LYS A 6 -8.33 28.44 -11.18
C LYS A 6 -8.56 27.06 -10.60
N GLY A 7 -7.77 26.09 -11.07
CA GLY A 7 -7.72 24.74 -10.54
C GLY A 7 -7.69 24.79 -9.02
N LYS A 8 -8.82 24.46 -8.40
CA LYS A 8 -8.85 23.97 -7.04
C LYS A 8 -8.11 22.64 -7.09
N ALA A 9 -6.78 22.70 -6.96
CA ALA A 9 -6.06 21.66 -6.26
C ALA A 9 -6.80 21.56 -4.92
N ARG A 10 -7.72 20.60 -4.82
CA ARG A 10 -8.40 20.25 -3.58
C ARG A 10 -7.25 19.88 -2.66
N ARG A 11 -6.80 20.84 -1.85
CA ARG A 11 -6.15 20.56 -0.58
C ARG A 11 -7.15 19.69 0.15
N ILE A 12 -6.97 18.39 -0.02
CA ILE A 12 -7.60 17.33 0.72
C ILE A 12 -7.60 17.82 2.16
N LYS A 13 -8.80 18.07 2.71
CA LYS A 13 -8.95 18.71 4.01
C LYS A 13 -8.17 17.86 5.00
N ILE A 14 -7.27 18.48 5.75
CA ILE A 14 -6.24 17.91 6.65
C ILE A 14 -6.84 17.08 7.82
N SER A 15 -8.13 16.73 7.75
CA SER A 15 -8.85 15.84 8.66
C SER A 15 -9.49 14.68 7.87
N GLU A 16 -8.71 13.94 7.08
CA GLU A 16 -9.23 12.73 6.45
C GLU A 16 -9.05 11.50 7.35
N SER A 17 -10.04 10.61 7.26
CA SER A 17 -10.19 9.43 8.12
C SER A 17 -9.26 8.32 7.65
N ILE A 18 -8.73 7.54 8.58
CA ILE A 18 -8.02 6.28 8.30
C ILE A 18 -8.83 5.35 7.37
N SER A 19 -10.16 5.44 7.39
CA SER A 19 -11.04 4.71 6.47
C SER A 19 -10.78 5.07 5.00
N ALA A 20 -10.58 6.36 4.66
CA ALA A 20 -10.33 6.78 3.29
C ALA A 20 -8.97 6.26 2.79
N PHE A 21 -7.95 6.33 3.66
CA PHE A 21 -6.65 5.73 3.40
C PHE A 21 -6.74 4.22 3.15
N LYS A 22 -7.52 3.48 3.97
CA LYS A 22 -7.78 2.05 3.74
C LYS A 22 -8.45 1.78 2.40
N GLU A 23 -9.41 2.61 2.00
CA GLU A 23 -10.07 2.47 0.71
C GLU A 23 -9.13 2.75 -0.48
N GLU A 24 -8.21 3.73 -0.38
CA GLU A 24 -7.17 3.93 -1.40
C GLU A 24 -6.20 2.75 -1.49
N LEU A 25 -5.80 2.17 -0.35
CA LEU A 25 -5.00 0.96 -0.35
C LEU A 25 -5.76 -0.25 -0.91
N ARG A 26 -7.09 -0.33 -0.67
CA ARG A 26 -7.94 -1.37 -1.25
C ARG A 26 -8.12 -1.19 -2.76
N ALA A 27 -8.10 0.04 -3.26
CA ALA A 27 -8.22 0.31 -4.68
C ALA A 27 -7.03 -0.22 -5.50
N ILE A 28 -5.85 -0.36 -4.87
CA ILE A 28 -4.66 -0.98 -5.48
C ILE A 28 -4.53 -2.47 -5.14
N THR A 29 -5.44 -3.04 -4.36
CA THR A 29 -5.54 -4.49 -4.15
C THR A 29 -5.85 -5.18 -5.48
N PHE A 30 -5.27 -6.35 -5.68
CA PHE A 30 -5.34 -7.11 -6.93
C PHE A 30 -4.67 -6.47 -8.15
N GLU A 31 -4.03 -5.31 -8.02
CA GLU A 31 -3.09 -4.83 -9.05
C GLU A 31 -1.81 -5.69 -9.00
N PRO A 32 -1.47 -6.44 -10.05
CA PRO A 32 -0.25 -7.21 -10.08
C PRO A 32 0.96 -6.29 -10.23
N ILE A 33 1.95 -6.47 -9.37
CA ILE A 33 3.25 -5.83 -9.45
C ILE A 33 4.26 -6.89 -9.88
N TYR A 34 4.75 -6.77 -11.11
CA TYR A 34 5.80 -7.62 -11.64
C TYR A 34 7.18 -7.12 -11.23
N GLY A 35 8.10 -8.04 -10.99
CA GLY A 35 9.50 -7.72 -10.71
C GLY A 35 10.42 -8.93 -10.87
N ASP A 36 11.70 -8.65 -10.98
CA ASP A 36 12.75 -9.67 -11.12
C ASP A 36 13.00 -10.40 -9.80
N SER A 37 12.59 -9.81 -8.67
CA SER A 37 12.65 -10.41 -7.34
C SER A 37 11.51 -9.94 -6.43
N VAL A 38 11.21 -10.74 -5.40
CA VAL A 38 10.30 -10.35 -4.30
C VAL A 38 10.72 -9.01 -3.67
N LYS A 39 12.02 -8.76 -3.55
CA LYS A 39 12.55 -7.51 -2.98
C LYS A 39 12.21 -6.29 -3.83
N ASP A 40 12.25 -6.42 -5.16
CA ASP A 40 11.89 -5.32 -6.06
C ASP A 40 10.41 -4.99 -5.95
N ILE A 41 9.58 -6.03 -5.85
CA ILE A 41 8.13 -5.86 -5.66
C ILE A 41 7.85 -5.19 -4.31
N ILE A 42 8.47 -5.64 -3.22
CA ILE A 42 8.35 -5.01 -1.89
C ILE A 42 8.73 -3.53 -1.97
N THR A 43 9.83 -3.20 -2.66
CA THR A 43 10.31 -1.82 -2.80
C THR A 43 9.29 -0.95 -3.53
N ARG A 44 8.74 -1.44 -4.65
CA ARG A 44 7.70 -0.73 -5.43
C ARG A 44 6.41 -0.56 -4.62
N LEU A 45 6.02 -1.60 -3.88
CA LEU A 45 4.83 -1.56 -3.03
C LEU A 45 4.99 -0.54 -1.89
N THR A 46 6.14 -0.55 -1.23
CA THR A 46 6.49 0.39 -0.16
C THR A 46 6.44 1.82 -0.67
N ALA A 47 7.02 2.09 -1.84
CA ALA A 47 6.99 3.42 -2.46
C ALA A 47 5.55 3.87 -2.79
N LYS A 48 4.73 3.00 -3.38
CA LYS A 48 3.30 3.30 -3.64
C LYS A 48 2.54 3.63 -2.35
N ILE A 49 2.74 2.86 -1.28
CA ILE A 49 2.07 3.09 0.00
C ILE A 49 2.52 4.41 0.62
N GLN A 50 3.81 4.73 0.53
CA GLN A 50 4.36 6.01 0.98
C GLN A 50 3.74 7.18 0.22
N GLU A 51 3.68 7.12 -1.11
CA GLU A 51 3.04 8.14 -1.94
C GLU A 51 1.57 8.35 -1.57
N ILE A 52 0.82 7.27 -1.32
CA ILE A 52 -0.57 7.37 -0.84
C ILE A 52 -0.58 8.05 0.53
N SER A 53 0.24 7.62 1.48
CA SER A 53 0.25 8.18 2.84
C SER A 53 0.60 9.66 2.91
N GLU A 54 1.46 10.14 2.01
CA GLU A 54 1.84 11.56 1.91
C GLU A 54 0.63 12.45 1.60
N LYS A 55 -0.32 11.97 0.79
CA LYS A 55 -1.57 12.71 0.49
C LYS A 55 -2.38 13.00 1.77
N TYR A 56 -2.26 12.14 2.77
CA TYR A 56 -2.97 12.21 4.05
C TYR A 56 -2.14 12.81 5.19
N ASP A 57 -0.89 13.21 4.93
CA ASP A 57 0.07 13.66 5.96
C ASP A 57 0.27 12.59 7.06
N TYR A 58 0.31 11.31 6.64
CA TYR A 58 0.54 10.16 7.49
C TYR A 58 1.98 9.66 7.37
N ASP A 59 2.56 9.22 8.48
CA ASP A 59 3.86 8.55 8.51
C ASP A 59 3.65 7.04 8.67
N ILE A 60 4.24 6.25 7.77
CA ILE A 60 4.10 4.79 7.74
C ILE A 60 5.39 4.14 8.22
N GLU A 61 5.30 3.41 9.34
CA GLU A 61 6.37 2.49 9.73
C GLU A 61 6.04 1.08 9.24
N PHE A 62 6.87 0.59 8.33
CA PHE A 62 6.84 -0.80 7.89
C PHE A 62 7.49 -1.70 8.96
N PRO A 63 6.94 -2.90 9.22
CA PRO A 63 7.51 -3.81 10.19
C PRO A 63 8.86 -4.35 9.69
N LYS A 64 9.76 -4.69 10.61
CA LYS A 64 11.07 -5.29 10.25
C LYS A 64 10.95 -6.72 9.71
N LYS A 65 9.81 -7.37 9.97
CA LYS A 65 9.49 -8.75 9.58
C LYS A 65 7.99 -8.82 9.30
N ALA A 66 7.62 -9.64 8.33
CA ALA A 66 6.24 -10.07 8.12
C ALA A 66 6.03 -11.46 8.70
N GLU A 67 4.79 -11.80 9.00
CA GLU A 67 4.40 -13.20 9.16
C GLU A 67 4.33 -13.81 7.76
N VAL A 68 4.86 -15.03 7.60
CA VAL A 68 4.99 -15.67 6.29
C VAL A 68 4.37 -17.05 6.32
N GLU A 69 3.49 -17.31 5.38
CA GLU A 69 2.90 -18.62 5.10
C GLU A 69 3.23 -19.02 3.64
N THR A 70 3.35 -20.31 3.38
CA THR A 70 3.69 -20.82 2.04
C THR A 70 2.80 -22.00 1.68
N ASP A 71 2.17 -21.91 0.51
CA ASP A 71 1.35 -22.97 -0.08
C ASP A 71 1.81 -23.21 -1.52
N GLY A 72 2.54 -24.31 -1.74
CA GLY A 72 3.17 -24.61 -3.02
C GLY A 72 4.12 -23.50 -3.47
N ASN A 73 3.76 -22.81 -4.56
CA ASN A 73 4.52 -21.72 -5.17
C ASN A 73 4.01 -20.32 -4.78
N ILE A 74 3.07 -20.25 -3.83
CA ILE A 74 2.46 -19.00 -3.36
C ILE A 74 2.99 -18.70 -1.96
N TYR A 75 3.51 -17.48 -1.79
CA TYR A 75 3.99 -16.97 -0.52
C TYR A 75 3.09 -15.85 -0.04
N TYR A 76 2.57 -15.98 1.18
CA TYR A 76 1.65 -15.03 1.80
C TYR A 76 2.43 -14.27 2.87
N PHE A 77 2.36 -12.95 2.83
CA PHE A 77 3.04 -12.06 3.77
C PHE A 77 2.03 -11.14 4.43
N ASP A 78 1.96 -11.21 5.75
CA ASP A 78 1.12 -10.32 6.55
C ASP A 78 1.98 -9.23 7.17
N TYR A 79 1.80 -8.01 6.66
CA TYR A 79 2.50 -6.81 7.11
C TYR A 79 1.62 -6.03 8.09
N GLN A 80 2.09 -5.91 9.33
CA GLN A 80 1.50 -5.00 10.33
C GLN A 80 2.10 -3.60 10.20
N LEU A 81 1.48 -2.76 9.37
CA LEU A 81 1.89 -1.37 9.18
C LEU A 81 1.42 -0.52 10.37
N LYS A 82 2.29 0.37 10.88
CA LYS A 82 1.87 1.42 11.81
C LYS A 82 1.69 2.72 11.05
N VAL A 83 0.48 3.25 11.11
CA VAL A 83 0.10 4.53 10.52
C VAL A 83 0.07 5.57 11.62
N LYS A 84 1.04 6.48 11.65
CA LYS A 84 1.02 7.63 12.55
C LYS A 84 0.29 8.77 11.87
N THR A 85 -0.76 9.24 12.55
CA THR A 85 -1.54 10.40 12.16
C THR A 85 -1.39 11.49 13.21
N LYS A 86 -1.92 12.68 12.94
CA LYS A 86 -1.99 13.76 13.94
C LYS A 86 -2.78 13.40 15.19
N SER A 87 -3.71 12.45 15.10
CA SER A 87 -4.59 12.04 16.19
C SER A 87 -4.08 10.79 16.94
N GLY A 88 -3.00 10.17 16.48
CA GLY A 88 -2.36 9.04 17.16
C GLY A 88 -1.83 7.99 16.19
N THR A 89 -1.50 6.81 16.71
CA THR A 89 -1.03 5.68 15.91
C THR A 89 -2.14 4.66 15.72
N LYS A 90 -2.34 4.23 14.48
CA LYS A 90 -3.21 3.11 14.10
C LYS A 90 -2.36 1.98 13.54
N ARG A 91 -2.86 0.75 13.66
CA ARG A 91 -2.29 -0.42 13.00
C ARG A 91 -3.19 -0.83 11.86
N LEU A 92 -2.57 -1.24 10.77
CA LEU A 92 -3.21 -1.78 9.59
C LEU A 92 -2.54 -3.12 9.28
N THR A 93 -3.32 -4.14 9.00
CA THR A 93 -2.79 -5.39 8.48
C THR A 93 -2.96 -5.38 6.97
N MET A 94 -1.87 -5.64 6.25
CA MET A 94 -1.89 -5.76 4.80
C MET A 94 -1.35 -7.13 4.42
N ARG A 95 -2.18 -7.92 3.74
CA ARG A 95 -1.79 -9.24 3.24
C ARG A 95 -1.37 -9.13 1.79
N VAL A 96 -0.20 -9.67 1.48
CA VAL A 96 0.39 -9.62 0.14
C VAL A 96 0.75 -11.04 -0.27
N GLN A 97 0.31 -11.45 -1.45
CA GLN A 97 0.75 -12.68 -2.08
C GLN A 97 1.89 -12.41 -3.04
N TYR A 98 2.86 -13.32 -3.08
CA TYR A 98 3.92 -13.37 -4.08
C TYR A 98 3.89 -14.74 -4.77
N ILE A 99 3.91 -14.73 -6.09
CA ILE A 99 3.83 -15.93 -6.93
C ILE A 99 4.97 -15.85 -7.95
N MET A 100 5.68 -16.97 -8.13
CA MET A 100 6.62 -17.12 -9.23
C MET A 100 5.84 -17.52 -10.49
N TYR A 101 5.94 -16.74 -11.57
CA TYR A 101 5.09 -16.94 -12.77
C TYR A 101 5.87 -17.39 -14.03
N ASP A 102 7.20 -17.28 -14.02
CA ASP A 102 8.11 -17.78 -15.06
C ASP A 102 9.48 -18.10 -14.43
N GLN A 103 10.43 -18.70 -15.17
CA GLN A 103 11.71 -19.24 -14.67
C GLN A 103 12.51 -18.26 -13.79
N GLU A 104 12.31 -16.96 -13.92
CA GLU A 104 12.95 -15.94 -13.06
C GLU A 104 12.00 -14.79 -12.64
N GLY A 105 10.71 -14.84 -13.01
CA GLY A 105 9.77 -13.74 -12.84
C GLY A 105 8.89 -13.87 -11.60
N TRP A 106 8.77 -12.78 -10.84
CA TRP A 106 7.86 -12.70 -9.69
C TRP A 106 6.70 -11.75 -9.98
N VAL A 107 5.54 -12.10 -9.45
CA VAL A 107 4.40 -11.20 -9.32
C VAL A 107 4.03 -11.11 -7.85
N GLY A 108 3.71 -9.90 -7.38
CA GLY A 108 3.13 -9.71 -6.07
C GLY A 108 1.90 -8.83 -6.13
N MET A 109 0.97 -9.09 -5.23
CA MET A 109 -0.31 -8.41 -5.18
C MET A 109 -0.77 -8.26 -3.72
N ILE A 110 -1.25 -7.07 -3.36
CA ILE A 110 -2.03 -6.95 -2.13
C ILE A 110 -3.32 -7.74 -2.36
N THR A 111 -3.65 -8.61 -1.42
CA THR A 111 -4.90 -9.39 -1.45
C THR A 111 -5.91 -8.88 -0.43
N GLU A 112 -5.44 -8.23 0.64
CA GLU A 112 -6.30 -7.78 1.72
C GLU A 112 -5.70 -6.62 2.51
N VAL A 113 -6.58 -5.75 3.00
CA VAL A 113 -6.26 -4.58 3.84
C VAL A 113 -7.30 -4.46 4.96
N GLU A 114 -6.87 -4.68 6.20
CA GLU A 114 -7.69 -4.70 7.42
C GLU A 114 -7.34 -3.59 8.42
#